data_AF-A0A2G5V863-F1
#
_entry.id   AF-A0A2G5V863-F1
#
_cell.length_a   1.000
_cell.length_b   1.000
_cell.length_c   1.000
_cell.angle_alpha   90.00
_cell.angle_beta   90.00
_cell.angle_gamma   90.00
#
_symmetry.space_group_name_H-M   'P 1'
#
loop_
_entity.id
_entity.type
_entity.pdbx_description
1 polymer ?
#
loop_
_entity_poly.entity_id
_entity_poly.type
_entity_poly.pdbx_seq_one_letter_code
_entity_poly.pdbx_strand_id
1 'polypeptide(L)'
;MMVSHSTPMGYESLKAVLLRTDPNLRFKIAQRIPKVRLTEKAVPLRINSLSLQEFKTTVNRTSYKLGVYRQYHTEDIPMNIKKKNCEGGVSYDLDQFGFKISNSSTPILNGDVSFRTENADNHQTDTEERARRLQISLRSYEDALVKINRLEWEGKTVGDFLAGPMTFADQLISRIVVLDKGYIERKIDEYRTNLIPFRCRQKNISPPFTCFIQLTITQRSVTTIQRYFCSYQLYEAAKKLNEFLFANRPVIIVNQFQSGRENDVWRIPVGLKISANSISTNSGCGNIMEIIPISSILDSSKKLRNVSFNFTPDEDSNYQHSFVKNAQQLTIHTDERRINQLARAFETMENQQIHIGFLFESPSPNEYYRLIQGWLSTERCVGSVITFELRTEYIGEKILELVITQNERAVSRDRWVKVVLGNGTNLKVSCWGLNVGNWPRFVLTAIIM
;
A
#
# COMPACT_ATOMS: atom_id res chain seq x y z
N MET A 1 35.25 -38.20 20.59
CA MET A 1 34.07 -37.32 20.77
C MET A 1 34.51 -36.08 21.52
N MET A 2 34.54 -34.91 20.87
CA MET A 2 34.69 -33.63 21.59
C MET A 2 33.33 -33.28 22.21
N VAL A 3 33.22 -33.40 23.52
CA VAL A 3 32.08 -32.87 24.28
C VAL A 3 32.28 -31.35 24.33
N SER A 4 31.53 -30.61 23.51
CA SER A 4 31.51 -29.15 23.63
C SER A 4 30.72 -28.78 24.89
N HIS A 5 31.43 -28.40 25.95
CA HIS A 5 30.82 -27.74 27.11
C HIS A 5 30.40 -26.32 26.72
N SER A 6 29.23 -26.19 26.07
CA SER A 6 28.63 -24.88 25.87
C SER A 6 27.96 -24.45 27.17
N THR A 7 28.60 -23.56 27.94
CA THR A 7 27.94 -22.90 29.07
C THR A 7 26.71 -22.14 28.55
N PRO A 8 25.49 -22.43 29.03
CA PRO A 8 24.30 -21.71 28.59
C PRO A 8 24.46 -20.21 28.89
N MET A 9 24.12 -19.37 27.93
CA MET A 9 24.14 -17.92 28.15
C MET A 9 23.21 -17.57 29.32
N GLY A 10 23.72 -16.80 30.29
CA GLY A 10 22.94 -16.32 31.42
C GLY A 10 21.75 -15.47 30.97
N TYR A 11 20.67 -15.48 31.77
CA TYR A 11 19.39 -14.86 31.43
C TYR A 11 19.50 -13.37 31.08
N GLU A 12 20.26 -12.60 31.85
CA GLU A 12 20.44 -11.16 31.61
C GLU A 12 21.31 -10.88 30.37
N SER A 13 22.35 -11.68 30.12
CA SER A 13 23.14 -11.60 28.89
C SER A 13 22.28 -11.90 27.66
N LEU A 14 21.41 -12.91 27.74
CA LEU A 14 20.48 -13.26 26.67
C LEU A 14 19.49 -12.12 26.38
N LYS A 15 18.94 -11.48 27.42
CA LYS A 15 18.09 -10.28 27.24
C LYS A 15 18.83 -9.15 26.54
N ALA A 16 20.05 -8.85 26.97
CA ALA A 16 20.86 -7.77 26.39
C ALA A 16 21.16 -8.02 24.89
N VAL A 17 21.47 -9.26 24.53
CA VAL A 17 21.67 -9.68 23.13
C VAL A 17 20.38 -9.54 22.34
N LEU A 18 19.26 -10.10 22.82
CA LEU A 18 17.97 -10.06 22.14
C LEU A 18 17.45 -8.64 21.94
N LEU A 19 17.72 -7.73 22.87
CA LEU A 19 17.33 -6.32 22.77
C LEU A 19 17.99 -5.61 21.57
N ARG A 20 19.20 -6.03 21.21
CA ARG A 20 20.01 -5.47 20.10
C ARG A 20 19.96 -6.29 18.81
N THR A 21 19.24 -7.42 18.82
CA THR A 21 19.15 -8.33 17.68
C THR A 21 18.04 -7.91 16.72
N ASP A 22 18.28 -8.02 15.40
CA ASP A 22 17.25 -7.75 14.39
C ASP A 22 15.97 -8.56 14.65
N PRO A 23 14.77 -7.94 14.56
CA PRO A 23 13.49 -8.61 14.78
C PRO A 23 13.32 -9.92 14.01
N ASN A 24 13.71 -9.97 12.73
CA ASN A 24 13.52 -11.17 11.91
C ASN A 24 14.44 -12.30 12.34
N LEU A 25 15.65 -11.96 12.80
CA LEU A 25 16.56 -12.94 13.39
C LEU A 25 16.01 -13.47 14.72
N ARG A 26 15.42 -12.61 15.56
CA ARG A 26 14.75 -13.03 16.80
C ARG A 26 13.63 -14.01 16.53
N PHE A 27 12.78 -13.77 15.53
CA PHE A 27 11.73 -14.70 15.14
C PHE A 27 12.28 -16.06 14.70
N LYS A 28 13.36 -16.07 13.89
CA LYS A 28 14.03 -17.31 13.48
C LYS A 28 14.64 -18.08 14.67
N ILE A 29 15.27 -17.37 15.60
CA ILE A 29 15.83 -17.96 16.83
C ILE A 29 14.71 -18.56 17.67
N ALA A 30 13.64 -17.81 17.92
CA ALA A 30 12.47 -18.27 18.66
C ALA A 30 11.83 -19.50 17.98
N GLN A 31 11.77 -19.53 16.65
CA GLN A 31 11.27 -20.69 15.91
C GLN A 31 12.11 -21.94 16.19
N ARG A 32 13.43 -21.83 16.03
CA ARG A 32 14.39 -22.95 16.09
C ARG A 32 14.73 -23.40 17.51
N ILE A 33 14.67 -22.50 18.48
CA ILE A 33 15.06 -22.77 19.87
C ILE A 33 13.88 -22.43 20.80
N PRO A 34 12.95 -23.38 21.03
CA PRO A 34 11.75 -23.13 21.83
C PRO A 34 12.03 -22.61 23.24
N LYS A 35 13.14 -23.05 23.87
CA LYS A 35 13.55 -22.62 25.22
C LYS A 35 13.81 -21.11 25.35
N VAL A 36 14.12 -20.41 24.25
CA VAL A 36 14.39 -18.96 24.25
C VAL A 36 13.12 -18.14 24.04
N ARG A 37 12.00 -18.74 23.61
CA ARG A 37 10.78 -18.03 23.21
C ARG A 37 10.23 -17.11 24.31
N LEU A 38 10.15 -17.59 25.55
CA LEU A 38 9.60 -16.79 26.65
C LEU A 38 10.45 -15.55 26.92
N THR A 39 11.78 -15.71 27.00
CA THR A 39 12.71 -14.59 27.17
C THR A 39 12.66 -13.63 25.98
N GLU A 40 12.60 -14.16 24.75
CA GLU A 40 12.45 -13.37 23.53
C GLU A 40 11.19 -12.50 23.57
N LYS A 41 10.04 -13.08 23.95
CA LYS A 41 8.77 -12.37 24.05
C LYS A 41 8.73 -11.34 25.19
N ALA A 42 9.43 -11.59 26.29
CA ALA A 42 9.57 -10.62 27.38
C ALA A 42 10.44 -9.40 27.01
N VAL A 43 11.45 -9.58 26.16
CA VAL A 43 12.32 -8.48 25.72
C VAL A 43 11.59 -7.58 24.72
N PRO A 44 11.55 -6.25 24.90
CA PRO A 44 10.89 -5.34 23.97
C PRO A 44 11.31 -5.54 22.52
N LEU A 45 10.34 -5.53 21.60
CA LEU A 45 10.57 -5.68 20.17
C LEU A 45 10.61 -4.29 19.52
N ARG A 46 11.77 -3.91 19.00
CA ARG A 46 11.98 -2.64 18.29
C ARG A 46 12.09 -2.88 16.79
N ILE A 47 11.19 -2.28 16.02
CA ILE A 47 11.09 -2.44 14.57
C ILE A 47 11.31 -1.07 13.92
N ASN A 48 12.15 -1.01 12.88
CA ASN A 48 12.37 0.24 12.17
C ASN A 48 11.20 0.56 11.22
N SER A 49 10.73 -0.43 10.46
CA SER A 49 9.58 -0.26 9.56
C SER A 49 8.65 -1.47 9.67
N LEU A 50 7.35 -1.23 9.86
CA LEU A 50 6.31 -2.24 9.90
C LEU A 50 5.22 -1.90 8.89
N SER A 51 4.86 -2.84 8.03
CA SER A 51 3.68 -2.76 7.16
C SER A 51 2.82 -4.00 7.35
N LEU A 52 1.52 -3.79 7.53
CA LEU A 52 0.52 -4.85 7.69
C LEU A 52 -0.46 -4.79 6.51
N GLN A 53 -0.73 -5.95 5.92
CA GLN A 53 -1.73 -6.19 4.89
C GLN A 53 -2.41 -7.52 5.21
N GLU A 54 -3.54 -7.82 4.57
CA GLU A 54 -4.35 -9.00 4.94
C GLU A 54 -3.55 -10.32 4.90
N PHE A 55 -2.73 -10.53 3.87
CA PHE A 55 -1.89 -11.73 3.72
C PHE A 55 -0.41 -11.43 3.57
N LYS A 56 0.03 -10.24 3.98
CA LYS A 56 1.44 -9.85 3.93
C LYS A 56 1.82 -8.99 5.13
N THR A 57 2.82 -9.44 5.87
CA THR A 57 3.44 -8.67 6.95
C THR A 57 4.88 -8.37 6.56
N THR A 58 5.29 -7.10 6.65
CA THR A 58 6.66 -6.69 6.35
C THR A 58 7.29 -6.11 7.61
N VAL A 59 8.41 -6.68 8.05
CA VAL A 59 9.18 -6.24 9.21
C VAL A 59 10.58 -5.85 8.74
N ASN A 60 10.90 -4.57 8.86
CA ASN A 60 12.08 -3.93 8.28
C ASN A 60 12.14 -4.19 6.76
N ARG A 61 13.11 -4.96 6.28
CA ARG A 61 13.30 -5.31 4.86
C ARG A 61 12.94 -6.77 4.55
N THR A 62 12.19 -7.40 5.45
CA THR A 62 11.76 -8.80 5.31
C THR A 62 10.26 -8.87 5.14
N SER A 63 9.81 -9.40 4.01
CA SER A 63 8.41 -9.60 3.67
C SER A 63 8.01 -11.04 3.94
N TYR A 64 6.96 -11.26 4.73
CA TYR A 64 6.29 -12.53 4.94
C TYR A 64 4.96 -12.50 4.19
N LYS A 65 4.90 -13.13 3.01
CA LYS A 65 3.70 -13.17 2.16
C LYS A 65 3.08 -14.55 2.20
N LEU A 66 1.78 -14.61 2.43
CA LEU A 66 0.96 -15.81 2.30
C LEU A 66 0.14 -15.76 1.00
N GLY A 67 -0.06 -16.91 0.39
CA GLY A 67 -0.94 -17.06 -0.76
C GLY A 67 -1.25 -18.51 -1.06
N VAL A 68 -2.29 -18.76 -1.85
CA VAL A 68 -2.67 -20.08 -2.32
C VAL A 68 -1.82 -20.43 -3.55
N TYR A 69 -0.96 -21.41 -3.38
CA TYR A 69 -0.21 -22.07 -4.45
C TYR A 69 -1.07 -23.18 -5.05
N ARG A 70 -1.18 -23.20 -6.38
CA ARG A 70 -1.94 -24.23 -7.10
C ARG A 70 -0.96 -25.21 -7.73
N GLN A 71 -0.85 -26.40 -7.14
CA GLN A 71 -0.05 -27.49 -7.68
C GLN A 71 -0.88 -28.25 -8.71
N TYR A 72 -0.63 -28.02 -9.99
CA TYR A 72 -1.29 -28.78 -11.05
C TYR A 72 -0.82 -30.23 -11.06
N HIS A 73 -1.72 -31.14 -11.41
CA HIS A 73 -1.42 -32.58 -11.51
C HIS A 73 -0.72 -32.94 -12.83
N THR A 74 -0.60 -31.99 -13.75
CA THR A 74 0.04 -32.11 -15.06
C THR A 74 1.21 -31.13 -15.19
N GLU A 75 2.14 -31.42 -16.11
CA GLU A 75 3.25 -30.51 -16.43
C GLU A 75 2.82 -29.30 -17.27
N ASP A 76 1.70 -29.43 -17.98
CA ASP A 76 1.09 -28.35 -18.75
C ASP A 76 0.31 -27.38 -17.85
N ILE A 77 1.08 -26.55 -17.13
CA ILE A 77 0.56 -25.54 -16.23
C ILE A 77 0.44 -24.21 -17.00
N PRO A 78 -0.75 -23.57 -17.04
CA PRO A 78 -0.91 -22.28 -17.71
C PRO A 78 0.06 -21.21 -17.20
N MET A 79 0.62 -20.40 -18.09
CA MET A 79 1.70 -19.46 -17.77
C MET A 79 1.30 -18.43 -16.70
N ASN A 80 0.03 -18.01 -16.69
CA ASN A 80 -0.52 -17.11 -15.65
C ASN A 80 -0.52 -17.76 -14.25
N ILE A 81 -0.73 -19.08 -14.16
CA ILE A 81 -0.65 -19.85 -12.92
C ILE A 81 0.81 -19.95 -12.48
N LYS A 82 1.72 -20.34 -13.39
CA LYS A 82 3.17 -20.40 -13.10
C LYS A 82 3.65 -19.07 -12.52
N LYS A 83 3.32 -17.95 -13.19
CA LYS A 83 3.65 -16.59 -12.72
C LYS A 83 3.10 -16.31 -11.32
N LYS A 84 1.80 -16.50 -11.10
CA LYS A 84 1.16 -16.28 -9.79
C LYS A 84 1.78 -17.14 -8.68
N ASN A 85 2.07 -18.41 -8.96
CA ASN A 85 2.71 -19.32 -8.01
C ASN A 85 4.14 -18.86 -7.65
N CYS A 86 4.93 -18.41 -8.64
CA CYS A 86 6.26 -17.84 -8.42
C CYS A 86 6.21 -16.53 -7.61
N GLU A 87 5.16 -15.73 -7.80
CA GLU A 87 4.94 -14.46 -7.07
C GLU A 87 4.41 -14.66 -5.64
N GLY A 88 4.27 -15.90 -5.16
CA GLY A 88 3.81 -16.18 -3.80
C GLY A 88 2.42 -16.83 -3.69
N GLY A 89 1.76 -17.13 -4.81
CA GLY A 89 0.39 -17.60 -4.85
C GLY A 89 -0.64 -16.46 -4.92
N VAL A 90 -1.91 -16.84 -5.06
CA VAL A 90 -3.04 -15.88 -5.05
C VAL A 90 -3.45 -15.53 -3.63
N SER A 91 -3.90 -14.29 -3.40
CA SER A 91 -4.23 -13.75 -2.08
C SER A 91 -5.72 -13.92 -1.73
N TYR A 92 -6.27 -15.09 -2.03
CA TYR A 92 -7.67 -15.46 -1.77
C TYR A 92 -7.81 -16.97 -1.78
N ASP A 93 -8.76 -17.48 -1.00
CA ASP A 93 -9.13 -18.88 -1.02
C ASP A 93 -9.91 -19.24 -2.29
N LEU A 94 -9.93 -20.53 -2.61
CA LEU A 94 -10.67 -21.09 -3.74
C LEU A 94 -11.71 -22.09 -3.23
N ASP A 95 -12.89 -22.10 -3.84
CA ASP A 95 -13.90 -23.11 -3.54
C ASP A 95 -13.54 -24.48 -4.14
N GLN A 96 -14.40 -25.47 -3.91
CA GLN A 96 -14.21 -26.84 -4.39
C GLN A 96 -14.12 -26.96 -5.93
N PHE A 97 -14.57 -25.96 -6.68
CA PHE A 97 -14.50 -25.92 -8.14
C PHE A 97 -13.40 -24.97 -8.65
N GLY A 98 -12.70 -24.26 -7.78
CA GLY A 98 -11.63 -23.33 -8.14
C GLY A 98 -12.10 -21.88 -8.37
N PHE A 99 -13.32 -21.51 -7.98
CA PHE A 99 -13.75 -20.11 -7.97
C PHE A 99 -13.10 -19.36 -6.81
N LYS A 100 -12.82 -18.08 -7.02
CA LYS A 100 -12.34 -17.19 -5.96
C LYS A 100 -13.42 -17.03 -4.89
N ILE A 101 -13.07 -17.33 -3.64
CA ILE A 101 -13.83 -16.90 -2.48
C ILE A 101 -13.39 -15.46 -2.18
N SER A 102 -14.36 -14.55 -2.05
CA SER A 102 -14.03 -13.15 -1.77
C SER A 102 -13.48 -13.00 -0.36
N ASN A 103 -12.44 -12.17 -0.20
CA ASN A 103 -11.93 -11.90 1.13
C ASN A 103 -12.94 -11.11 1.95
N SER A 104 -13.78 -10.26 1.32
CA SER A 104 -14.77 -9.44 2.02
C SER A 104 -15.75 -10.27 2.86
N SER A 105 -15.96 -11.55 2.54
CA SER A 105 -16.82 -12.47 3.29
C SER A 105 -16.12 -13.25 4.41
N THR A 106 -14.80 -13.15 4.58
CA THR A 106 -14.13 -13.90 5.67
C THR A 106 -14.51 -13.30 7.03
N PRO A 107 -14.63 -14.10 8.10
CA PRO A 107 -14.94 -13.58 9.43
C PRO A 107 -13.85 -12.62 9.94
N ILE A 108 -14.26 -11.67 10.76
CA ILE A 108 -13.35 -10.83 11.56
C ILE A 108 -13.09 -11.57 12.88
N LEU A 109 -11.84 -11.94 13.13
CA LEU A 109 -11.46 -12.68 14.33
C LEU A 109 -11.16 -11.71 15.48
N ASN A 110 -11.20 -12.20 16.73
CA ASN A 110 -10.83 -11.40 17.88
C ASN A 110 -9.41 -10.83 17.73
N GLY A 111 -9.27 -9.52 17.93
CA GLY A 111 -8.00 -8.80 17.77
C GLY A 111 -7.70 -8.35 16.34
N ASP A 112 -8.47 -8.77 15.33
CA ASP A 112 -8.30 -8.25 13.98
C ASP A 112 -8.68 -6.77 13.90
N VAL A 113 -8.05 -6.05 12.97
CA VAL A 113 -8.39 -4.66 12.63
C VAL A 113 -8.95 -4.63 11.22
N SER A 114 -10.23 -4.29 11.09
CA SER A 114 -10.94 -4.29 9.80
C SER A 114 -10.94 -2.91 9.17
N PHE A 115 -10.60 -2.84 7.88
CA PHE A 115 -10.71 -1.65 7.04
C PHE A 115 -11.83 -1.81 5.99
N ARG A 116 -12.69 -2.83 6.14
CA ARG A 116 -13.78 -3.10 5.20
C ARG A 116 -14.92 -2.11 5.39
N THR A 117 -15.44 -1.61 4.29
CA THR A 117 -16.70 -0.84 4.25
C THR A 117 -17.88 -1.75 3.89
N GLU A 118 -19.10 -1.36 4.26
CA GLU A 118 -20.32 -2.11 3.98
C GLU A 118 -20.57 -2.31 2.47
N ASN A 119 -19.99 -1.44 1.62
CA ASN A 119 -20.18 -1.41 0.16
C ASN A 119 -19.02 -2.06 -0.62
N ALA A 120 -18.22 -2.94 0.00
CA ALA A 120 -17.15 -3.62 -0.72
C ALA A 120 -17.75 -4.52 -1.81
N ASP A 121 -17.74 -4.03 -3.05
CA ASP A 121 -18.32 -4.66 -4.25
C ASP A 121 -17.90 -6.12 -4.34
N ASN A 122 -18.82 -7.00 -3.98
CA ASN A 122 -18.61 -8.43 -4.06
C ASN A 122 -18.93 -8.84 -5.49
N HIS A 123 -18.05 -8.51 -6.44
CA HIS A 123 -18.22 -8.90 -7.83
C HIS A 123 -18.31 -10.42 -7.91
N GLN A 124 -19.53 -10.91 -8.09
CA GLN A 124 -19.80 -12.32 -8.18
C GLN A 124 -19.07 -12.90 -9.40
N THR A 125 -18.08 -13.76 -9.14
CA THR A 125 -17.17 -14.25 -10.18
C THR A 125 -17.63 -15.54 -10.85
N ASP A 126 -18.76 -16.08 -10.42
CA ASP A 126 -19.26 -17.40 -10.79
C ASP A 126 -20.61 -17.36 -11.54
N THR A 127 -21.01 -16.19 -12.05
CA THR A 127 -22.25 -16.02 -12.83
C THR A 127 -22.16 -16.63 -14.23
N GLU A 128 -23.29 -17.14 -14.73
CA GLU A 128 -23.38 -17.68 -16.09
C GLU A 128 -23.11 -16.63 -17.16
N GLU A 129 -23.53 -15.39 -16.93
CA GLU A 129 -23.24 -14.26 -17.82
C GLU A 129 -21.72 -14.02 -17.98
N ARG A 130 -20.95 -14.18 -16.89
CA ARG A 130 -19.49 -14.11 -16.94
C ARG A 130 -18.91 -15.28 -17.72
N ALA A 131 -19.43 -16.50 -17.54
CA ALA A 131 -19.01 -17.66 -18.33
C ALA A 131 -19.21 -17.40 -19.84
N ARG A 132 -20.38 -16.88 -20.23
CA ARG A 132 -20.70 -16.50 -21.61
C ARG A 132 -19.75 -15.43 -22.14
N ARG A 133 -19.49 -14.37 -21.38
CA ARG A 133 -18.53 -13.32 -21.76
C ARG A 133 -17.11 -13.86 -21.97
N LEU A 134 -16.64 -14.74 -21.08
CA LEU A 134 -15.34 -15.41 -21.23
C LEU A 134 -15.30 -16.29 -22.48
N GLN A 135 -16.38 -17.03 -22.77
CA GLN A 135 -16.47 -17.90 -23.95
C GLN A 135 -16.49 -17.11 -25.26
N ILE A 136 -17.24 -15.99 -25.31
CA ILE A 136 -17.26 -15.07 -26.45
C ILE A 136 -15.87 -14.46 -26.67
N SER A 137 -15.23 -13.97 -25.60
CA SER A 137 -13.89 -13.38 -25.67
C SER A 137 -12.86 -14.41 -26.14
N LEU A 138 -12.91 -15.64 -25.62
CA LEU A 138 -12.04 -16.74 -26.05
C LEU A 138 -12.16 -16.98 -27.56
N ARG A 139 -13.40 -17.08 -28.08
CA ARG A 139 -13.66 -17.30 -29.51
C ARG A 139 -13.09 -16.16 -30.35
N SER A 140 -13.32 -14.91 -29.98
CA SER A 140 -12.79 -13.75 -30.72
C SER A 140 -11.27 -13.73 -30.78
N TYR A 141 -10.58 -14.15 -29.72
CA TYR A 141 -9.12 -14.23 -29.73
C TYR A 141 -8.60 -15.43 -30.53
N GLU A 142 -9.28 -16.59 -30.48
CA GLU A 142 -8.95 -17.75 -31.31
C GLU A 142 -9.14 -17.43 -32.81
N ASP A 143 -10.25 -16.79 -33.18
CA ASP A 143 -10.54 -16.35 -34.55
C ASP A 143 -9.49 -15.32 -35.03
N ALA A 144 -9.10 -14.38 -34.17
CA ALA A 144 -8.03 -13.42 -34.48
C ALA A 144 -6.68 -14.10 -34.72
N LEU A 145 -6.32 -15.11 -33.90
CA LEU A 145 -5.08 -15.86 -34.07
C LEU A 145 -5.08 -16.66 -35.37
N VAL A 146 -6.19 -17.32 -35.71
CA VAL A 146 -6.37 -18.02 -37.00
C VAL A 146 -6.22 -17.04 -38.16
N LYS A 147 -6.80 -15.84 -38.05
CA LYS A 147 -6.68 -14.80 -39.07
C LYS A 147 -5.23 -14.34 -39.25
N ILE A 148 -4.50 -14.07 -38.16
CA ILE A 148 -3.08 -13.68 -38.21
C ILE A 148 -2.25 -14.76 -38.91
N ASN A 149 -2.40 -16.03 -38.50
CA ASN A 149 -1.67 -17.14 -39.11
C ASN A 149 -1.97 -17.28 -40.61
N ARG A 150 -3.22 -17.04 -41.01
CA ARG A 150 -3.62 -17.04 -42.42
C ARG A 150 -2.97 -15.89 -43.20
N LEU A 151 -2.94 -14.68 -42.64
CA LEU A 151 -2.30 -13.52 -43.27
C LEU A 151 -0.79 -13.75 -43.43
N GLU A 152 -0.13 -14.29 -42.41
CA GLU A 152 1.29 -14.67 -42.45
C GLU A 152 1.56 -15.68 -43.56
N TRP A 153 0.72 -16.72 -43.69
CA TRP A 153 0.83 -17.71 -44.76
C TRP A 153 0.57 -17.14 -46.16
N GLU A 154 -0.35 -16.18 -46.27
CA GLU A 154 -0.64 -15.45 -47.52
C GLU A 154 0.41 -14.36 -47.85
N GLY A 155 1.40 -14.11 -46.98
CA GLY A 155 2.40 -13.05 -47.15
C GLY A 155 1.82 -11.63 -47.04
N LYS A 156 0.63 -11.47 -46.43
CA LYS A 156 -0.05 -10.19 -46.26
C LYS A 156 0.20 -9.62 -44.87
N THR A 157 0.26 -8.29 -44.78
CA THR A 157 0.38 -7.64 -43.47
C THR A 157 -0.98 -7.45 -42.82
N VAL A 158 -1.00 -7.32 -41.49
CA VAL A 158 -2.20 -6.91 -40.75
C VAL A 158 -2.67 -5.52 -41.22
N GLY A 159 -1.75 -4.63 -41.61
CA GLY A 159 -2.09 -3.32 -42.17
C GLY A 159 -2.90 -3.42 -43.46
N ASP A 160 -2.49 -4.29 -44.39
CA ASP A 160 -3.21 -4.52 -45.67
C ASP A 160 -4.60 -5.09 -45.43
N PHE A 161 -4.73 -6.01 -44.47
CA PHE A 161 -6.02 -6.56 -44.05
C PHE A 161 -6.94 -5.46 -43.50
N LEU A 162 -6.42 -4.57 -42.65
CA LEU A 162 -7.20 -3.50 -42.03
C LEU A 162 -7.60 -2.39 -43.01
N ALA A 163 -6.84 -2.20 -44.09
CA ALA A 163 -7.15 -1.25 -45.16
C ALA A 163 -8.13 -1.82 -46.21
N GLY A 164 -8.31 -3.15 -46.24
CA GLY A 164 -9.16 -3.84 -47.20
C GLY A 164 -10.64 -3.93 -46.80
N PRO A 165 -11.50 -4.44 -47.70
CA PRO A 165 -12.89 -4.70 -47.38
C PRO A 165 -13.00 -5.78 -46.29
N MET A 166 -13.80 -5.51 -45.26
CA MET A 166 -13.99 -6.41 -44.11
C MET A 166 -15.39 -7.00 -44.06
N THR A 167 -15.48 -8.27 -43.72
CA THR A 167 -16.75 -8.91 -43.32
C THR A 167 -17.15 -8.50 -41.90
N PHE A 168 -18.39 -8.79 -41.50
CA PHE A 168 -18.81 -8.59 -40.10
C PHE A 168 -17.94 -9.37 -39.10
N ALA A 169 -17.52 -10.59 -39.44
CA ALA A 169 -16.62 -11.38 -38.61
C ALA A 169 -15.22 -10.74 -38.50
N ASP A 170 -14.71 -10.17 -39.59
CA ASP A 170 -13.44 -9.43 -39.60
C ASP A 170 -13.51 -8.17 -38.69
N GLN A 171 -14.64 -7.47 -38.69
CA GLN A 171 -14.85 -6.30 -37.82
C GLN A 171 -14.75 -6.66 -36.33
N LEU A 172 -15.28 -7.81 -35.91
CA LEU A 172 -15.23 -8.27 -34.52
C LEU A 172 -13.81 -8.52 -34.01
N ILE A 173 -12.90 -8.94 -34.90
CA ILE A 173 -11.50 -9.24 -34.55
C ILE A 173 -10.52 -8.11 -34.90
N SER A 174 -10.96 -7.08 -35.63
CA SER A 174 -10.13 -5.96 -36.10
C SER A 174 -9.27 -5.29 -35.01
N ARG A 175 -9.83 -5.13 -33.80
CA ARG A 175 -9.13 -4.55 -32.65
C ARG A 175 -8.15 -5.52 -31.98
N ILE A 176 -8.33 -6.82 -32.19
CA ILE A 176 -7.51 -7.88 -31.59
C ILE A 176 -6.31 -8.19 -32.48
N VAL A 177 -6.49 -8.25 -33.81
CA VAL A 177 -5.41 -8.61 -34.75
C VAL A 177 -4.22 -7.63 -34.77
N VAL A 178 -4.42 -6.41 -34.27
CA VAL A 178 -3.37 -5.39 -34.12
C VAL A 178 -2.47 -5.68 -32.92
N LEU A 179 -2.91 -6.52 -31.98
CA LEU A 179 -2.14 -6.87 -30.80
C LEU A 179 -1.02 -7.84 -31.16
N ASP A 180 0.03 -7.81 -30.35
CA ASP A 180 1.12 -8.77 -30.44
C ASP A 180 0.61 -10.22 -30.37
N LYS A 181 1.12 -11.09 -31.25
CA LYS A 181 0.69 -12.49 -31.36
C LYS A 181 0.87 -13.24 -30.04
N GLY A 182 1.99 -13.04 -29.36
CA GLY A 182 2.25 -13.65 -28.04
C GLY A 182 1.30 -13.13 -26.96
N TYR A 183 0.88 -11.86 -27.03
CA TYR A 183 -0.17 -11.33 -26.16
C TYR A 183 -1.53 -12.03 -26.39
N ILE A 184 -1.91 -12.26 -27.66
CA ILE A 184 -3.15 -12.94 -28.04
C ILE A 184 -3.14 -14.38 -27.50
N GLU A 185 -2.08 -15.14 -27.76
CA GLU A 185 -1.91 -16.52 -27.25
C GLU A 185 -2.02 -16.57 -25.72
N ARG A 186 -1.34 -15.66 -25.02
CA ARG A 186 -1.43 -15.55 -23.55
C ARG A 186 -2.86 -15.26 -23.07
N LYS A 187 -3.63 -14.45 -23.81
CA LYS A 187 -5.03 -14.15 -23.47
C LYS A 187 -5.95 -15.34 -23.70
N ILE A 188 -5.73 -16.11 -24.77
CA ILE A 188 -6.44 -17.37 -25.02
C ILE A 188 -6.24 -18.32 -23.83
N ASP A 189 -4.99 -18.52 -23.39
CA ASP A 189 -4.69 -19.37 -22.24
C ASP A 189 -5.31 -18.84 -20.94
N GLU A 190 -5.32 -17.53 -20.74
CA GLU A 190 -5.98 -16.90 -19.61
C GLU A 190 -7.49 -17.17 -19.60
N TYR A 191 -8.19 -17.01 -20.73
CA TYR A 191 -9.61 -17.30 -20.83
C TYR A 191 -9.92 -18.79 -20.64
N ARG A 192 -9.12 -19.68 -21.24
CA ARG A 192 -9.23 -21.14 -21.03
C ARG A 192 -9.09 -21.49 -19.55
N THR A 193 -8.10 -20.90 -18.87
CA THR A 193 -7.87 -21.09 -17.43
C THR A 193 -9.04 -20.56 -16.59
N ASN A 194 -9.56 -19.37 -16.92
CA ASN A 194 -10.69 -18.77 -16.20
C ASN A 194 -12.01 -19.52 -16.42
N LEU A 195 -12.13 -20.33 -17.49
CA LEU A 195 -13.27 -21.19 -17.76
C LEU A 195 -13.20 -22.55 -17.03
N ILE A 196 -12.03 -22.95 -16.49
CA ILE A 196 -11.87 -24.23 -15.77
C ILE A 196 -12.90 -24.36 -14.63
N PRO A 197 -13.07 -23.36 -13.73
CA PRO A 197 -14.00 -23.52 -12.61
C PRO A 197 -15.45 -23.75 -13.03
N PHE A 198 -15.89 -23.11 -14.12
CA PHE A 198 -17.23 -23.31 -14.67
C PHE A 198 -17.42 -24.75 -15.19
N ARG A 199 -16.43 -25.30 -15.89
CA ARG A 199 -16.45 -26.69 -16.37
C ARG A 199 -16.44 -27.68 -15.21
N CYS A 200 -15.63 -27.42 -14.18
CA CYS A 200 -15.57 -28.21 -12.95
C CYS A 200 -16.93 -28.25 -12.25
N ARG A 201 -17.57 -27.08 -12.06
CA ARG A 201 -18.92 -26.97 -11.48
C ARG A 201 -19.97 -27.69 -12.31
N GLN A 202 -19.96 -27.50 -13.64
CA GLN A 202 -20.95 -28.13 -14.54
C GLN A 202 -20.87 -29.65 -14.53
N LYS A 203 -19.65 -30.21 -14.47
CA LYS A 203 -19.41 -31.67 -14.46
C LYS A 203 -19.35 -32.27 -13.05
N ASN A 204 -19.45 -31.43 -12.02
CA ASN A 204 -19.25 -31.81 -10.62
C ASN A 204 -17.91 -32.56 -10.38
N ILE A 205 -16.82 -32.03 -10.94
CA ILE A 205 -15.47 -32.59 -10.80
C ILE A 205 -14.53 -31.59 -10.11
N SER A 206 -13.49 -32.11 -9.46
CA SER A 206 -12.45 -31.28 -8.85
C SER A 206 -11.57 -30.58 -9.91
N PRO A 207 -10.98 -29.41 -9.59
CA PRO A 207 -9.99 -28.75 -10.42
C PRO A 207 -8.76 -29.63 -10.69
N PRO A 208 -8.02 -29.37 -11.78
CA PRO A 208 -6.81 -30.11 -12.15
C PRO A 208 -5.58 -29.73 -11.28
N PHE A 209 -5.82 -29.28 -10.05
CA PHE A 209 -4.78 -28.84 -9.13
C PHE A 209 -5.17 -29.07 -7.67
N THR A 210 -4.15 -29.21 -6.83
CA THR A 210 -4.27 -29.19 -5.37
C THR A 210 -3.77 -27.87 -4.82
N CYS A 211 -4.50 -27.29 -3.87
CA CYS A 211 -4.13 -26.05 -3.21
C CYS A 211 -3.20 -26.28 -2.02
N PHE A 212 -2.21 -25.40 -1.88
CA PHE A 212 -1.33 -25.32 -0.71
C PHE A 212 -1.24 -23.87 -0.24
N ILE A 213 -1.12 -23.66 1.07
CA ILE A 213 -0.74 -22.36 1.59
C ILE A 213 0.77 -22.21 1.43
N GLN A 214 1.19 -21.19 0.67
CA GLN A 214 2.59 -20.86 0.46
C GLN A 214 2.98 -19.67 1.33
N LEU A 215 3.93 -19.87 2.23
CA LEU A 215 4.63 -18.80 2.92
C LEU A 215 5.90 -18.46 2.13
N THR A 216 5.94 -17.26 1.58
CA THR A 216 7.07 -16.71 0.83
C THR A 216 7.75 -15.64 1.69
N ILE A 217 8.96 -15.93 2.15
CA ILE A 217 9.77 -15.02 2.96
C ILE A 217 10.85 -14.43 2.06
N THR A 218 10.76 -13.14 1.78
CA THR A 218 11.74 -12.43 0.95
C THR A 218 12.51 -11.43 1.80
N GLN A 219 13.82 -11.56 1.80
CA GLN A 219 14.75 -10.66 2.48
C GLN A 219 15.79 -10.19 1.46
N ARG A 220 15.70 -8.93 1.03
CA ARG A 220 16.49 -8.39 -0.10
C ARG A 220 16.25 -9.24 -1.36
N SER A 221 17.29 -9.87 -1.92
CA SER A 221 17.21 -10.75 -3.09
C SER A 221 16.97 -12.23 -2.75
N VAL A 222 17.05 -12.61 -1.48
CA VAL A 222 16.90 -14.00 -1.05
C VAL A 222 15.45 -14.29 -0.75
N THR A 223 14.91 -15.34 -1.38
CA THR A 223 13.53 -15.81 -1.14
C THR A 223 13.56 -17.24 -0.63
N THR A 224 12.82 -17.50 0.45
CA THR A 224 12.58 -18.83 1.00
C THR A 224 11.09 -19.15 0.91
N ILE A 225 10.76 -20.34 0.44
CA ILE A 225 9.38 -20.79 0.25
C ILE A 225 9.11 -21.98 1.16
N GLN A 226 7.99 -21.94 1.87
CA GLN A 226 7.45 -23.07 2.61
C GLN A 226 6.01 -23.30 2.13
N ARG A 227 5.62 -24.57 1.97
CA ARG A 227 4.28 -24.94 1.52
C ARG A 227 3.65 -25.89 2.52
N TYR A 228 2.40 -25.62 2.84
CA TYR A 228 1.61 -26.39 3.79
C TYR A 228 0.32 -26.81 3.09
N PHE A 229 -0.10 -28.06 3.31
CA PHE A 229 -1.37 -28.53 2.76
C PHE A 229 -2.50 -27.60 3.20
N CYS A 230 -3.42 -27.29 2.29
CA CYS A 230 -4.49 -26.32 2.54
C CYS A 230 -5.60 -26.95 3.40
N SER A 231 -5.30 -27.18 4.69
CA SER A 231 -6.30 -27.57 5.70
C SER A 231 -6.92 -26.37 6.42
N TYR A 232 -6.45 -25.15 6.12
CA TYR A 232 -6.85 -23.91 6.76
C TYR A 232 -7.28 -22.90 5.71
N GLN A 233 -8.13 -21.96 6.09
CA GLN A 233 -8.43 -20.79 5.27
C GLN A 233 -7.25 -19.81 5.34
N LEU A 234 -7.00 -19.05 4.27
CA LEU A 234 -5.82 -18.21 4.15
C LEU A 234 -5.74 -17.15 5.28
N TYR A 235 -6.89 -16.66 5.76
CA TYR A 235 -6.94 -15.69 6.86
C TYR A 235 -6.53 -16.28 8.21
N GLU A 236 -6.80 -17.56 8.45
CA GLU A 236 -6.34 -18.26 9.66
C GLU A 236 -4.83 -18.42 9.64
N ALA A 237 -4.25 -18.72 8.48
CA ALA A 237 -2.80 -18.79 8.32
C ALA A 237 -2.14 -17.42 8.55
N ALA A 238 -2.75 -16.34 8.05
CA ALA A 238 -2.27 -14.98 8.31
C ALA A 238 -2.35 -14.61 9.79
N LYS A 239 -3.45 -14.99 10.47
CA LYS A 239 -3.60 -14.82 11.91
C LYS A 239 -2.50 -15.56 12.68
N LYS A 240 -2.32 -16.86 12.41
CA LYS A 240 -1.28 -17.69 13.04
C LYS A 240 0.14 -17.15 12.78
N LEU A 241 0.41 -16.65 11.58
CA LEU A 241 1.69 -16.03 11.25
C LEU A 241 1.94 -14.80 12.15
N ASN A 242 0.99 -13.88 12.23
CA ASN A 242 1.16 -12.67 13.05
C ASN A 242 1.12 -12.95 14.56
N GLU A 243 0.41 -13.99 15.01
CA GLU A 243 0.52 -14.52 16.37
C GLU A 243 1.94 -15.03 16.66
N PHE A 244 2.51 -15.81 15.76
CA PHE A 244 3.89 -16.26 15.89
C PHE A 244 4.86 -15.06 16.00
N LEU A 245 4.70 -14.04 15.16
CA LEU A 245 5.55 -12.85 15.16
C LEU A 245 5.35 -11.98 16.42
N PHE A 246 4.11 -11.66 16.79
CA PHE A 246 3.82 -10.56 17.71
C PHE A 246 3.06 -10.94 18.99
N ALA A 247 2.42 -12.12 19.08
CA ALA A 247 1.66 -12.48 20.27
C ALA A 247 2.55 -12.55 21.52
N ASN A 248 1.90 -12.47 22.69
CA ASN A 248 2.54 -12.41 24.01
C ASN A 248 3.43 -11.17 24.19
N ARG A 249 3.06 -10.07 23.53
CA ARG A 249 3.65 -8.74 23.69
C ARG A 249 2.52 -7.74 23.92
N PRO A 250 2.50 -7.00 25.04
CA PRO A 250 1.49 -5.98 25.24
C PRO A 250 1.66 -4.84 24.23
N VAL A 251 2.90 -4.47 23.94
CA VAL A 251 3.24 -3.39 23.01
C VAL A 251 4.49 -3.73 22.20
N ILE A 252 4.50 -3.35 20.92
CA ILE A 252 5.69 -3.32 20.07
C ILE A 252 6.09 -1.87 19.77
N ILE A 253 7.40 -1.63 19.65
CA ILE A 253 7.94 -0.28 19.39
C ILE A 253 8.30 -0.20 17.91
N VAL A 254 7.68 0.72 17.19
CA VAL A 254 7.83 0.85 15.73
C VAL A 254 8.29 2.27 15.40
N ASN A 255 9.38 2.42 14.65
CA ASN A 255 9.80 3.75 14.21
C ASN A 255 8.86 4.28 13.11
N GLN A 256 8.68 3.52 12.03
CA GLN A 256 7.79 3.87 10.92
C GLN A 256 6.71 2.80 10.74
N PHE A 257 5.46 3.16 10.97
CA PHE A 257 4.31 2.29 10.75
C PHE A 257 3.61 2.68 9.44
N GLN A 258 3.47 1.70 8.54
CA GLN A 258 2.88 1.89 7.22
C GLN A 258 1.53 1.20 7.16
N SER A 259 0.49 1.94 6.77
CA SER A 259 -0.83 1.35 6.54
C SER A 259 -0.82 0.43 5.30
N GLY A 260 -1.76 -0.51 5.29
CA GLY A 260 -1.98 -1.52 4.26
C GLY A 260 -2.82 -0.98 3.10
N ARG A 261 -3.47 -1.89 2.36
CA ARG A 261 -4.41 -1.49 1.30
C ARG A 261 -5.80 -1.25 1.87
N GLU A 262 -6.61 -0.48 1.16
CA GLU A 262 -8.05 -0.36 1.43
C GLU A 262 -8.73 -1.72 1.43
N ASN A 263 -9.77 -1.88 2.28
CA ASN A 263 -10.54 -3.12 2.46
C ASN A 263 -9.76 -4.34 2.98
N ASP A 264 -8.51 -4.16 3.44
CA ASP A 264 -7.77 -5.21 4.13
C ASP A 264 -8.35 -5.50 5.53
N VAL A 265 -8.01 -6.66 6.08
CA VAL A 265 -8.16 -6.95 7.51
C VAL A 265 -6.80 -7.31 8.06
N TRP A 266 -6.28 -6.52 8.98
CA TRP A 266 -5.01 -6.85 9.63
C TRP A 266 -5.24 -7.93 10.66
N ARG A 267 -4.75 -9.14 10.35
CA ARG A 267 -4.87 -10.33 11.19
C ARG A 267 -3.84 -10.29 12.31
N ILE A 268 -4.04 -9.48 13.35
CA ILE A 268 -3.05 -9.30 14.43
C ILE A 268 -3.46 -9.99 15.74
N PRO A 269 -2.54 -10.26 16.68
CA PRO A 269 -2.89 -10.90 17.95
C PRO A 269 -3.83 -10.05 18.81
N VAL A 270 -4.65 -10.72 19.63
CA VAL A 270 -5.53 -10.06 20.60
C VAL A 270 -4.72 -9.17 21.55
N GLY A 271 -5.17 -7.92 21.72
CA GLY A 271 -4.60 -6.98 22.67
C GLY A 271 -3.25 -6.35 22.28
N LEU A 272 -2.74 -6.63 21.07
CA LEU A 272 -1.49 -6.03 20.60
C LEU A 272 -1.64 -4.50 20.45
N LYS A 273 -0.73 -3.74 21.07
CA LYS A 273 -0.57 -2.30 20.84
C LYS A 273 0.72 -1.96 20.10
N ILE A 274 0.71 -0.84 19.37
CA ILE A 274 1.85 -0.32 18.61
C ILE A 274 2.21 1.07 19.13
N SER A 275 3.41 1.18 19.69
CA SER A 275 4.05 2.45 20.06
C SER A 275 4.86 2.94 18.86
N ALA A 276 4.23 3.74 18.00
CA ALA A 276 4.84 4.25 16.77
C ALA A 276 5.53 5.61 16.98
N ASN A 277 6.60 5.91 16.23
CA ASN A 277 7.11 7.29 16.13
C ASN A 277 6.47 8.04 14.95
N SER A 278 6.22 7.33 13.85
CA SER A 278 5.63 7.90 12.64
C SER A 278 4.64 6.94 12.00
N ILE A 279 3.59 7.51 11.42
CA ILE A 279 2.60 6.79 10.63
C ILE A 279 2.58 7.38 9.23
N SER A 280 2.64 6.53 8.22
CA SER A 280 2.53 6.93 6.82
C SER A 280 1.61 5.99 6.08
N THR A 281 0.81 6.52 5.18
CA THR A 281 -0.04 5.73 4.31
C THR A 281 0.65 5.54 2.95
N ASN A 282 0.57 4.34 2.37
CA ASN A 282 1.23 4.06 1.10
C ASN A 282 0.45 4.72 -0.04
N SER A 283 1.16 5.13 -1.10
CA SER A 283 0.76 6.01 -2.21
C SER A 283 -0.53 5.64 -2.98
N GLY A 284 -1.68 5.73 -2.33
CA GLY A 284 -3.01 5.41 -2.85
C GLY A 284 -4.03 5.01 -1.78
N CYS A 285 -3.57 4.80 -0.54
CA CYS A 285 -4.36 4.57 0.67
C CYS A 285 -4.04 5.71 1.65
N GLY A 286 -4.93 6.03 2.57
CA GLY A 286 -4.97 7.31 3.27
C GLY A 286 -6.35 7.96 3.24
N ASN A 287 -7.39 7.15 3.06
CA ASN A 287 -8.75 7.56 3.31
C ASN A 287 -9.05 7.46 4.82
N ILE A 288 -9.96 8.29 5.34
CA ILE A 288 -10.41 8.32 6.74
C ILE A 288 -10.72 6.95 7.34
N MET A 289 -11.23 6.03 6.52
CA MET A 289 -11.56 4.66 6.92
C MET A 289 -10.38 3.92 7.54
N GLU A 290 -9.15 4.45 7.43
CA GLU A 290 -7.96 3.93 8.09
C GLU A 290 -7.68 4.53 9.47
N ILE A 291 -8.12 5.76 9.78
CA ILE A 291 -7.78 6.47 11.04
C ILE A 291 -8.35 5.73 12.25
N ILE A 292 -9.65 5.42 12.23
CA ILE A 292 -10.32 4.76 13.35
C ILE A 292 -9.76 3.34 13.57
N PRO A 293 -9.62 2.49 12.54
CA PRO A 293 -9.03 1.18 12.75
C PRO A 293 -7.57 1.25 13.23
N ILE A 294 -6.76 2.18 12.71
CA ILE A 294 -5.39 2.39 13.18
C ILE A 294 -5.38 2.83 14.64
N SER A 295 -6.23 3.79 15.04
CA SER A 295 -6.25 4.31 16.41
C SER A 295 -6.52 3.21 17.44
N SER A 296 -7.33 2.21 17.08
CA SER A 296 -7.67 1.08 17.94
C SER A 296 -6.47 0.26 18.41
N ILE A 297 -5.35 0.30 17.68
CA ILE A 297 -4.12 -0.45 18.00
C ILE A 297 -2.94 0.42 18.41
N LEU A 298 -3.07 1.75 18.33
CA LEU A 298 -2.00 2.63 18.78
C LEU A 298 -1.92 2.68 20.31
N ASP A 299 -0.69 2.80 20.80
CA ASP A 299 -0.39 3.17 22.18
C ASP A 299 -0.57 4.68 22.33
N SER A 300 -1.63 5.10 23.01
CA SER A 300 -2.00 6.51 23.20
C SER A 300 -1.10 7.27 24.18
N SER A 301 -0.15 6.59 24.85
CA SER A 301 0.73 7.22 25.84
C SER A 301 1.77 8.16 25.22
N LYS A 302 2.00 8.10 23.90
CA LYS A 302 3.01 8.90 23.20
C LYS A 302 2.42 9.70 22.04
N LYS A 303 2.87 10.95 21.93
CA LYS A 303 2.61 11.77 20.75
C LYS A 303 3.44 11.26 19.56
N LEU A 304 2.81 11.16 18.41
CA LEU A 304 3.48 10.81 17.15
C LEU A 304 4.33 11.98 16.66
N ARG A 305 5.52 11.69 16.15
CA ARG A 305 6.41 12.71 15.57
C ARG A 305 5.91 13.16 14.21
N ASN A 306 5.51 12.21 13.37
CA ASN A 306 5.01 12.50 12.03
C ASN A 306 3.80 11.62 11.73
N VAL A 307 2.77 12.22 11.16
CA VAL A 307 1.56 11.56 10.70
C VAL A 307 1.34 11.98 9.26
N SER A 308 1.28 11.02 8.33
CA SER A 308 1.22 11.29 6.90
C SER A 308 0.04 10.61 6.22
N PHE A 309 -0.80 11.41 5.57
CA PHE A 309 -2.04 10.98 4.90
C PHE A 309 -2.21 11.62 3.52
N ASN A 310 -3.05 11.01 2.68
CA ASN A 310 -3.54 11.64 1.46
C ASN A 310 -4.76 12.51 1.79
N PHE A 311 -4.90 13.65 1.12
CA PHE A 311 -6.01 14.57 1.34
C PHE A 311 -7.29 14.04 0.71
N THR A 312 -8.37 13.98 1.50
CA THR A 312 -9.72 13.63 1.06
C THR A 312 -10.69 14.80 1.34
N PRO A 313 -11.38 15.34 0.32
CA PRO A 313 -12.41 16.36 0.53
C PRO A 313 -13.62 15.78 1.27
N ASP A 314 -14.34 16.64 2.00
CA ASP A 314 -15.65 16.41 2.68
C ASP A 314 -15.65 15.88 4.13
N GLU A 315 -14.49 15.78 4.81
CA GLU A 315 -14.44 15.16 6.14
C GLU A 315 -13.56 15.92 7.15
N ASP A 316 -13.98 17.13 7.52
CA ASP A 316 -13.34 18.01 8.52
C ASP A 316 -13.06 17.34 9.88
N SER A 317 -13.83 16.31 10.24
CA SER A 317 -13.68 15.53 11.47
C SER A 317 -12.35 14.74 11.57
N ASN A 318 -11.63 14.57 10.46
CA ASN A 318 -10.41 13.77 10.38
C ASN A 318 -9.22 14.35 11.10
N TYR A 319 -9.03 15.64 10.90
CA TYR A 319 -7.93 16.38 11.49
C TYR A 319 -8.15 16.57 13.00
N GLN A 320 -9.37 16.34 13.47
CA GLN A 320 -9.75 16.41 14.88
C GLN A 320 -9.51 15.09 15.63
N HIS A 321 -9.23 13.98 14.92
CA HIS A 321 -8.90 12.72 15.59
C HIS A 321 -7.62 12.88 16.44
N SER A 322 -7.64 12.36 17.68
CA SER A 322 -6.67 12.70 18.73
C SER A 322 -5.19 12.53 18.33
N PHE A 323 -4.81 11.41 17.70
CA PHE A 323 -3.40 11.21 17.30
C PHE A 323 -2.98 12.04 16.09
N VAL A 324 -3.93 12.48 15.25
CA VAL A 324 -3.68 13.34 14.09
C VAL A 324 -3.48 14.77 14.56
N LYS A 325 -4.45 15.29 15.32
CA LYS A 325 -4.43 16.61 15.95
C LYS A 325 -3.19 16.85 16.81
N ASN A 326 -2.78 15.84 17.58
CA ASN A 326 -1.66 15.95 18.51
C ASN A 326 -0.30 15.54 17.92
N ALA A 327 -0.23 15.23 16.62
CA ALA A 327 1.04 14.92 15.96
C ALA A 327 1.97 16.14 16.01
N GLN A 328 3.27 15.91 16.25
CA GLN A 328 4.26 16.99 16.21
C GLN A 328 4.36 17.61 14.83
N GLN A 329 4.20 16.80 13.78
CA GLN A 329 4.10 17.21 12.39
C GLN A 329 3.00 16.40 11.67
N LEU A 330 2.15 17.10 10.93
CA LEU A 330 1.16 16.51 10.03
C LEU A 330 1.62 16.71 8.58
N THR A 331 1.79 15.61 7.85
CA THR A 331 2.12 15.60 6.43
C THR A 331 0.86 15.26 5.62
N ILE A 332 0.52 16.09 4.64
CA ILE A 332 -0.64 15.90 3.78
C ILE A 332 -0.16 15.83 2.33
N HIS A 333 -0.52 14.75 1.65
CA HIS A 333 -0.28 14.57 0.22
C HIS A 333 -1.55 14.90 -0.56
N THR A 334 -1.46 15.75 -1.58
CA THR A 334 -2.63 16.16 -2.37
C THR A 334 -2.30 16.24 -3.87
N ASP A 335 -3.35 16.40 -4.67
CA ASP A 335 -3.30 16.77 -6.09
C ASP A 335 -3.77 18.22 -6.31
N GLU A 336 -3.46 18.79 -7.48
CA GLU A 336 -3.79 20.17 -7.86
C GLU A 336 -5.30 20.45 -7.83
N ARG A 337 -6.13 19.46 -8.19
CA ARG A 337 -7.58 19.61 -8.29
C ARG A 337 -8.26 19.78 -6.92
N ARG A 338 -7.57 19.39 -5.85
CA ARG A 338 -8.07 19.43 -4.46
C ARG A 338 -7.58 20.63 -3.65
N ILE A 339 -6.78 21.53 -4.24
CA ILE A 339 -6.16 22.65 -3.53
C ILE A 339 -7.19 23.57 -2.86
N ASN A 340 -8.31 23.86 -3.53
CA ASN A 340 -9.34 24.74 -2.97
C ASN A 340 -10.03 24.12 -1.75
N GLN A 341 -10.25 22.80 -1.76
CA GLN A 341 -10.84 22.06 -0.65
C GLN A 341 -9.85 21.98 0.52
N LEU A 342 -8.57 21.73 0.25
CA LEU A 342 -7.52 21.72 1.28
C LEU A 342 -7.36 23.11 1.93
N ALA A 343 -7.40 24.18 1.14
CA ALA A 343 -7.33 25.54 1.66
C ALA A 343 -8.43 25.83 2.69
N ARG A 344 -9.66 25.33 2.45
CA ARG A 344 -10.78 25.42 3.41
C ARG A 344 -10.57 24.52 4.62
N ALA A 345 -10.09 23.30 4.42
CA ALA A 345 -9.85 22.34 5.50
C ALA A 345 -8.80 22.81 6.51
N PHE A 346 -7.91 23.75 6.15
CA PHE A 346 -6.96 24.31 7.11
C PHE A 346 -7.63 24.95 8.32
N GLU A 347 -8.85 25.46 8.20
CA GLU A 347 -9.63 26.05 9.30
C GLU A 347 -9.87 25.05 10.43
N THR A 348 -9.93 23.76 10.11
CA THR A 348 -10.20 22.68 11.05
C THR A 348 -8.93 21.98 11.53
N MET A 349 -7.75 22.35 11.03
CA MET A 349 -6.47 21.77 11.44
C MET A 349 -5.80 22.58 12.53
N GLU A 350 -5.65 22.02 13.73
CA GLU A 350 -4.98 22.69 14.86
C GLU A 350 -3.48 22.37 14.96
N ASN A 351 -2.94 21.60 14.02
CA ASN A 351 -1.54 21.21 14.00
C ASN A 351 -0.62 22.43 13.83
N GLN A 352 0.37 22.58 14.70
CA GLN A 352 1.36 23.66 14.63
C GLN A 352 2.38 23.48 13.49
N GLN A 353 2.64 22.24 13.06
CA GLN A 353 3.58 21.96 11.98
C GLN A 353 2.87 21.14 10.91
N ILE A 354 2.66 21.75 9.74
CA ILE A 354 2.01 21.13 8.59
C ILE A 354 3.01 21.07 7.43
N HIS A 355 3.08 19.92 6.77
CA HIS A 355 3.86 19.73 5.56
C HIS A 355 2.95 19.27 4.43
N ILE A 356 3.00 19.95 3.28
CA ILE A 356 2.19 19.65 2.11
C ILE A 356 3.11 19.16 1.00
N GLY A 357 2.81 17.97 0.47
CA GLY A 357 3.48 17.38 -0.69
C GLY A 357 2.52 17.13 -1.84
N PHE A 358 2.99 17.28 -3.06
CA PHE A 358 2.20 17.03 -4.27
C PHE A 358 2.62 15.70 -4.93
N LEU A 359 1.64 14.83 -5.17
CA LEU A 359 1.88 13.55 -5.83
C LEU A 359 2.02 13.75 -7.33
N PHE A 360 3.22 13.52 -7.87
CA PHE A 360 3.49 13.51 -9.33
C PHE A 360 3.14 14.79 -10.12
N GLU A 361 2.72 15.87 -9.45
CA GLU A 361 2.39 17.16 -10.04
C GLU A 361 3.31 18.31 -9.58
N SER A 362 3.14 19.50 -10.18
CA SER A 362 3.84 20.74 -9.81
C SER A 362 2.87 21.91 -9.99
N PRO A 363 2.11 22.23 -8.93
CA PRO A 363 1.17 23.35 -8.97
C PRO A 363 1.84 24.66 -9.37
N SER A 364 1.03 25.57 -9.89
CA SER A 364 1.44 26.93 -10.19
C SER A 364 1.77 27.71 -8.91
N PRO A 365 2.61 28.75 -8.99
CA PRO A 365 2.87 29.66 -7.85
C PRO A 365 1.60 30.22 -7.21
N ASN A 366 0.57 30.52 -8.01
CA ASN A 366 -0.72 31.02 -7.53
C ASN A 366 -1.45 30.00 -6.66
N GLU A 367 -1.33 28.72 -6.95
CA GLU A 367 -1.99 27.66 -6.18
C GLU A 367 -1.34 27.43 -4.82
N TYR A 368 0.00 27.47 -4.76
CA TYR A 368 0.70 27.52 -3.47
C TYR A 368 0.33 28.76 -2.66
N TYR A 369 0.24 29.92 -3.31
CA TYR A 369 -0.18 31.15 -2.66
C TYR A 369 -1.61 31.04 -2.09
N ARG A 370 -2.55 30.41 -2.82
CA ARG A 370 -3.90 30.11 -2.30
C ARG A 370 -3.87 29.22 -1.05
N LEU A 371 -2.98 28.23 -0.99
CA LEU A 371 -2.83 27.41 0.22
C LEU A 371 -2.29 28.21 1.40
N ILE A 372 -1.35 29.12 1.17
CA ILE A 372 -0.87 30.06 2.21
C ILE A 372 -2.02 30.93 2.70
N GLN A 373 -2.84 31.48 1.79
CA GLN A 373 -4.01 32.29 2.14
C GLN A 373 -5.04 31.49 2.94
N GLY A 374 -5.36 30.26 2.52
CA GLY A 374 -6.26 29.37 3.27
C GLY A 374 -5.71 29.00 4.64
N TRP A 375 -4.40 28.76 4.76
CA TRP A 375 -3.79 28.47 6.06
C TRP A 375 -3.85 29.67 7.03
N LEU A 376 -3.76 30.89 6.48
CA LEU A 376 -3.87 32.16 7.19
C LEU A 376 -5.31 32.64 7.41
N SER A 377 -6.34 31.92 6.93
CA SER A 377 -7.74 32.31 7.15
C SER A 377 -8.15 32.18 8.62
N THR A 378 -7.38 31.43 9.41
CA THR A 378 -7.54 31.25 10.85
C THR A 378 -6.37 31.84 11.62
N GLU A 379 -6.66 32.32 12.84
CA GLU A 379 -5.62 32.81 13.73
C GLU A 379 -4.74 31.64 14.23
N ARG A 380 -3.43 31.79 14.07
CA ARG A 380 -2.43 30.75 14.38
C ARG A 380 -1.52 31.23 15.50
N CYS A 381 -1.10 30.31 16.38
CA CYS A 381 -0.12 30.62 17.41
C CYS A 381 1.26 30.95 16.80
N VAL A 382 2.01 31.82 17.48
CA VAL A 382 3.43 32.05 17.17
C VAL A 382 4.19 30.73 17.20
N GLY A 383 5.05 30.51 16.20
CA GLY A 383 5.76 29.25 15.97
C GLY A 383 5.03 28.24 15.10
N SER A 384 3.80 28.54 14.65
CA SER A 384 3.10 27.69 13.66
C SER A 384 3.80 27.78 12.30
N VAL A 385 3.97 26.63 11.63
CA VAL A 385 4.69 26.50 10.37
C VAL A 385 3.87 25.66 9.38
N ILE A 386 3.78 26.15 8.16
CA ILE A 386 3.39 25.34 6.99
C ILE A 386 4.55 25.27 6.01
N THR A 387 4.83 24.07 5.50
CA THR A 387 5.89 23.82 4.52
C THR A 387 5.33 23.15 3.27
N PHE A 388 5.91 23.46 2.11
CA PHE A 388 5.52 22.92 0.83
C PHE A 388 6.72 22.33 0.10
N GLU A 389 6.58 21.11 -0.44
CA GLU A 389 7.58 20.53 -1.35
C GLU A 389 7.47 21.17 -2.74
N LEU A 390 8.58 21.72 -3.24
CA LEU A 390 8.68 22.37 -4.54
C LEU A 390 9.67 21.61 -5.44
N ARG A 391 9.36 21.52 -6.73
CA ARG A 391 10.25 20.88 -7.72
C ARG A 391 11.36 21.76 -8.23
N THR A 392 11.16 23.08 -8.23
CA THR A 392 12.12 24.04 -8.78
C THR A 392 12.21 25.26 -7.89
N GLU A 393 13.38 25.89 -7.89
CA GLU A 393 13.62 27.17 -7.21
C GLU A 393 12.73 28.28 -7.76
N TYR A 394 12.56 28.31 -9.09
CA TYR A 394 11.74 29.28 -9.82
C TYR A 394 10.32 29.39 -9.27
N ILE A 395 9.68 28.26 -8.92
CA ILE A 395 8.34 28.29 -8.32
C ILE A 395 8.38 29.02 -6.98
N GLY A 396 9.39 28.74 -6.15
CA GLY A 396 9.59 29.39 -4.87
C GLY A 396 9.79 30.90 -5.00
N GLU A 397 10.65 31.34 -5.93
CA GLU A 397 10.87 32.76 -6.23
C GLU A 397 9.57 33.46 -6.64
N LYS A 398 8.80 32.84 -7.55
CA LYS A 398 7.51 33.38 -7.99
C LYS A 398 6.47 33.46 -6.87
N ILE A 399 6.48 32.52 -5.93
CA ILE A 399 5.61 32.61 -4.74
C ILE A 399 6.05 33.78 -3.84
N LEU A 400 7.35 33.99 -3.64
CA LEU A 400 7.84 35.14 -2.87
C LEU A 400 7.46 36.47 -3.53
N GLU A 401 7.58 36.58 -4.86
CA GLU A 401 7.11 37.75 -5.63
C GLU A 401 5.60 37.99 -5.44
N LEU A 402 4.77 36.93 -5.48
CA LEU A 402 3.34 37.02 -5.22
C LEU A 402 3.03 37.52 -3.80
N VAL A 403 3.75 37.03 -2.80
CA VAL A 403 3.58 37.49 -1.40
C VAL A 403 3.94 38.98 -1.29
N ILE A 404 4.98 39.45 -1.96
CA ILE A 404 5.38 40.87 -1.94
C ILE A 404 4.30 41.74 -2.63
N THR A 405 3.92 41.38 -3.86
CA THR A 405 2.99 42.17 -4.68
C THR A 405 1.60 42.30 -4.07
N GLN A 406 1.17 41.32 -3.27
CA GLN A 406 -0.13 41.33 -2.60
C GLN A 406 -0.10 41.98 -1.20
N ASN A 407 1.06 42.43 -0.70
CA ASN A 407 1.20 43.00 0.64
C ASN A 407 2.06 44.27 0.64
N GLU A 408 1.42 45.45 0.70
CA GLU A 408 2.10 46.76 0.60
C GLU A 408 3.18 47.00 1.67
N ARG A 409 3.06 46.36 2.84
CA ARG A 409 4.02 46.49 3.97
C ARG A 409 5.03 45.34 4.05
N ALA A 410 5.18 44.56 2.98
CA ALA A 410 6.12 43.44 2.96
C ALA A 410 7.58 43.92 2.97
N VAL A 411 8.41 43.29 3.79
CA VAL A 411 9.86 43.46 3.79
C VAL A 411 10.50 42.22 3.20
N SER A 412 11.29 42.36 2.14
CA SER A 412 11.94 41.24 1.44
C SER A 412 13.47 41.29 1.51
N ARG A 413 14.08 40.11 1.42
CA ARG A 413 15.49 39.85 1.11
C ARG A 413 15.58 38.63 0.20
N ASP A 414 16.75 38.37 -0.42
CA ASP A 414 16.96 37.37 -1.48
C ASP A 414 16.22 36.03 -1.33
N ARG A 415 16.04 35.50 -0.12
CA ARG A 415 15.41 34.18 0.11
C ARG A 415 14.24 34.16 1.09
N TRP A 416 13.76 35.33 1.51
CA TRP A 416 12.59 35.40 2.39
C TRP A 416 11.84 36.73 2.32
N VAL A 417 10.54 36.67 2.63
CA VAL A 417 9.63 37.81 2.73
C VAL A 417 8.98 37.80 4.10
N LYS A 418 8.84 38.97 4.71
CA LYS A 418 8.14 39.17 5.99
C LYS A 418 6.95 40.11 5.79
N VAL A 419 5.80 39.73 6.30
CA VAL A 419 4.53 40.47 6.23
C VAL A 419 3.97 40.64 7.64
N VAL A 420 3.53 41.84 7.99
CA VAL A 420 2.80 42.10 9.24
C VAL A 420 1.33 41.74 9.03
N LEU A 421 0.80 40.83 9.84
CA LEU A 421 -0.60 40.38 9.77
C LEU A 421 -1.52 41.34 10.54
N GLY A 422 -2.83 41.28 10.26
CA GLY A 422 -3.82 42.18 10.87
C GLY A 422 -3.90 42.09 12.40
N ASN A 423 -3.50 40.96 12.99
CA ASN A 423 -3.43 40.76 14.44
C ASN A 423 -2.09 41.19 15.08
N GLY A 424 -1.18 41.79 14.29
CA GLY A 424 0.12 42.28 14.76
C GLY A 424 1.25 41.24 14.77
N THR A 425 0.96 39.96 14.51
CA THR A 425 2.00 38.93 14.32
C THR A 425 2.67 39.05 12.95
N ASN A 426 3.81 38.39 12.76
CA ASN A 426 4.53 38.45 11.49
C ASN A 426 4.53 37.11 10.77
N LEU A 427 4.10 37.09 9.52
CA LEU A 427 4.36 35.97 8.62
C LEU A 427 5.76 36.12 8.03
N LYS A 428 6.58 35.07 8.10
CA LYS A 428 7.82 34.96 7.32
C LYS A 428 7.71 33.79 6.35
N VAL A 429 7.84 34.07 5.06
CA VAL A 429 7.89 33.08 3.99
C VAL A 429 9.32 32.99 3.48
N SER A 430 9.87 31.79 3.34
CA SER A 430 11.24 31.57 2.86
C SER A 430 11.33 30.36 1.95
N CYS A 431 12.26 30.38 1.00
CA CYS A 431 12.50 29.27 0.08
C CYS A 431 13.95 28.78 0.21
N TRP A 432 14.14 27.47 0.32
CA TRP A 432 15.46 26.85 0.46
C TRP A 432 15.58 25.58 -0.37
N GLY A 433 16.76 25.33 -0.94
CA GLY A 433 17.10 24.05 -1.56
C GLY A 433 17.51 23.00 -0.51
N LEU A 434 16.97 21.80 -0.65
CA LEU A 434 17.36 20.59 0.08
C LEU A 434 18.13 19.67 -0.88
N ASN A 435 19.41 19.43 -0.59
CA ASN A 435 20.20 18.39 -1.25
C ASN A 435 19.86 17.02 -0.64
N VAL A 436 18.76 16.40 -1.07
CA VAL A 436 18.38 15.04 -0.64
C VAL A 436 18.26 14.12 -1.86
N GLY A 437 19.37 13.47 -2.22
CA GLY A 437 19.42 12.44 -3.29
C GLY A 437 19.54 13.00 -4.71
N ASN A 438 19.11 12.20 -5.71
CA ASN A 438 19.34 12.44 -7.15
C ASN A 438 18.52 13.59 -7.78
N TRP A 439 17.68 14.31 -7.02
CA TRP A 439 16.83 15.39 -7.53
C TRP A 439 16.87 16.57 -6.55
N PRO A 440 17.15 17.81 -7.01
CA PRO A 440 17.04 18.97 -6.14
C PRO A 440 15.58 19.15 -5.71
N ARG A 441 15.32 19.07 -4.41
CA ARG A 441 14.01 19.37 -3.82
C ARG A 441 14.10 20.73 -3.15
N PHE A 442 13.17 21.62 -3.44
CA PHE A 442 13.08 22.92 -2.78
C PHE A 442 11.95 22.87 -1.76
N VAL A 443 12.06 23.66 -0.70
CA VAL A 443 11.02 23.77 0.32
C VAL A 443 10.68 25.22 0.54
N LEU A 444 9.40 25.54 0.37
CA LEU A 444 8.83 26.79 0.84
C LEU A 444 8.40 26.60 2.29
N THR A 445 8.78 27.54 3.16
CA THR A 445 8.41 27.56 4.57
C THR A 445 7.73 28.88 4.89
N ALA A 446 6.50 28.82 5.38
CA ALA A 446 5.76 29.94 5.95
C ALA A 446 5.62 29.73 7.46
N ILE A 447 6.09 30.69 8.26
CA ILE A 447 6.09 30.63 9.73
C ILE A 447 5.47 31.90 10.33
N ILE A 448 4.69 31.74 11.38
CA ILE A 448 4.17 32.83 12.22
C ILE A 448 5.20 33.15 13.31
N MET A 449 5.61 34.42 13.39
CA MET A 449 6.63 34.94 14.33
C MET A 449 6.08 36.05 15.21
#